data_AF-G5BBL1-F1
#
_entry.id   AF-G5BBL1-F1
#
_cell.length_a   1.000
_cell.length_b   1.000
_cell.length_c   1.000
_cell.angle_alpha   90.00
_cell.angle_beta   90.00
_cell.angle_gamma   90.00
#
_symmetry.space_group_name_H-M   'P 1'
#
loop_
_entity.id
_entity.type
_entity.pdbx_description
1 polymer ?
#
loop_
_entity_poly.entity_id
_entity_poly.type
_entity_poly.pdbx_seq_one_letter_code
_entity_poly.pdbx_strand_id
1 'polypeptide(L)'
;MRKPVQDCIVDANLSIFNLVIVEKGVKDILGLTDITVHRCLGPNRVSRICKLFSISKEDHVHQYGIRKPLNKEGKKPRTKEPKAQCLITPHVLQHKHYYTTLKKQHNKKNKEEAAKLLTKRMKKTKEKCRE
;
A
#
# COMPACT_ATOMS: atom_id res chain seq x y z
N MET A 1 -13.90 -19.41 27.61
CA MET A 1 -12.80 -20.39 27.74
C MET A 1 -11.47 -19.63 27.86
N ARG A 2 -10.72 -19.79 28.95
CA ARG A 2 -9.37 -19.20 29.12
C ARG A 2 -8.32 -20.23 28.69
N LYS A 3 -7.32 -19.81 27.92
CA LYS A 3 -6.20 -20.68 27.50
C LYS A 3 -5.04 -20.49 28.48
N PRO A 4 -4.42 -21.56 29.00
CA PRO A 4 -3.18 -21.45 29.76
C PRO A 4 -2.06 -21.01 28.82
N VAL A 5 -1.22 -20.08 29.28
CA VAL A 5 -0.05 -19.55 28.56
C VAL A 5 1.13 -19.64 29.51
N GLN A 6 2.29 -20.05 29.00
CA GLN A 6 3.54 -20.07 29.75
C GLN A 6 4.19 -18.69 29.73
N ASP A 7 4.80 -18.30 30.84
CA ASP A 7 5.46 -17.00 30.98
C ASP A 7 6.76 -16.92 30.16
N CYS A 8 7.32 -15.72 30.01
CA CYS A 8 8.53 -15.47 29.22
C CYS A 8 9.84 -15.86 29.91
N ILE A 9 9.80 -16.33 31.15
CA ILE A 9 10.97 -16.74 31.92
C ILE A 9 11.42 -18.13 31.44
N VAL A 10 12.70 -18.25 31.15
CA VAL A 10 13.29 -19.51 30.70
C VAL A 10 13.55 -20.40 31.91
N ASP A 11 13.01 -21.61 31.88
CA ASP A 11 13.18 -22.64 32.89
C ASP A 11 13.50 -23.99 32.22
N ALA A 12 14.04 -24.94 32.99
CA ALA A 12 14.37 -26.28 32.51
C ALA A 12 13.14 -27.08 32.04
N ASN A 13 11.93 -26.64 32.41
CA ASN A 13 10.65 -27.27 32.06
C ASN A 13 10.16 -26.97 30.63
N LEU A 14 11.01 -26.42 29.75
CA LEU A 14 10.70 -26.15 28.35
C LEU A 14 11.11 -27.33 27.45
N SER A 15 10.23 -27.76 26.54
CA SER A 15 10.57 -28.82 25.58
C SER A 15 11.43 -28.33 24.41
N ILE A 16 11.21 -27.11 23.93
CA ILE A 16 11.89 -26.52 22.77
C ILE A 16 12.12 -25.04 23.05
N PHE A 17 13.32 -24.54 22.72
CA PHE A 17 13.64 -23.11 22.78
C PHE A 17 14.07 -22.61 21.40
N ASN A 18 13.43 -21.55 20.92
CA ASN A 18 13.73 -20.98 19.61
C ASN A 18 14.82 -19.91 19.73
N LEU A 19 15.96 -20.14 19.08
CA LEU A 19 17.10 -19.23 19.07
C LEU A 19 17.25 -18.56 17.70
N VAL A 20 17.73 -17.31 17.71
CA VAL A 20 18.06 -16.55 16.48
C VAL A 20 19.51 -16.11 16.56
N ILE A 21 20.31 -16.47 15.56
CA ILE A 21 21.72 -16.06 15.47
C ILE A 21 21.77 -14.62 14.94
N VAL A 22 22.43 -13.74 15.69
CA VAL A 22 22.59 -12.32 15.34
C VAL A 22 23.96 -12.07 14.69
N GLU A 23 25.02 -12.73 15.17
CA GLU A 23 26.39 -12.58 14.68
C GLU A 23 27.02 -13.94 14.36
N LYS A 24 27.83 -13.98 13.30
CA LYS A 24 28.53 -15.19 12.87
C LYS A 24 29.90 -15.27 13.56
N GLY A 25 30.21 -16.42 14.14
CA GLY A 25 31.54 -16.69 14.72
C GLY A 25 32.59 -17.03 13.66
N VAL A 26 33.78 -17.45 14.12
CA VAL A 26 34.92 -17.77 13.22
C VAL A 26 34.67 -19.03 12.38
N LYS A 27 33.92 -20.00 12.92
CA LYS A 27 33.64 -21.27 12.26
C LYS A 27 32.20 -21.32 11.75
N ASP A 28 32.07 -21.97 10.61
CA ASP A 28 30.82 -22.20 9.91
C ASP A 28 30.12 -23.45 10.45
N ILE A 29 28.79 -23.39 10.55
CA ILE A 29 27.91 -24.44 11.04
C ILE A 29 27.19 -25.07 9.84
N LEU A 30 27.50 -26.34 9.59
CA LEU A 30 26.89 -27.16 8.54
C LEU A 30 25.36 -27.10 8.60
N GLY A 31 24.75 -26.77 7.46
CA GLY A 31 23.30 -26.75 7.28
C GLY A 31 22.58 -25.49 7.79
N LEU A 32 23.29 -24.58 8.47
CA LEU A 32 22.69 -23.34 8.98
C LEU A 32 23.33 -22.09 8.38
N THR A 33 24.66 -21.94 8.49
CA THR A 33 25.37 -20.77 7.95
C THR A 33 25.87 -20.97 6.52
N ASP A 34 25.95 -22.22 6.09
CA ASP A 34 26.63 -22.60 4.85
C ASP A 34 25.72 -22.46 3.63
N ILE A 35 24.40 -22.56 3.86
CA ILE A 35 23.39 -22.51 2.81
C ILE A 35 22.68 -21.17 2.88
N THR A 36 22.79 -20.37 1.83
CA THR A 36 22.02 -19.13 1.70
C THR A 36 20.71 -19.39 0.98
N VAL A 37 19.60 -19.31 1.69
CA VAL A 37 18.25 -19.37 1.10
C VAL A 37 17.81 -17.97 0.68
N HIS A 38 17.67 -17.74 -0.62
CA HIS A 38 17.21 -16.45 -1.13
C HIS A 38 15.73 -16.19 -0.82
N ARG A 39 15.37 -14.91 -0.73
CA ARG A 39 13.96 -14.52 -0.52
C ARG A 39 13.12 -14.86 -1.74
N CYS A 40 11.99 -15.53 -1.50
CA CYS A 40 11.10 -16.03 -2.56
C CYS A 40 10.35 -14.92 -3.33
N LEU A 41 10.16 -13.73 -2.74
CA LEU A 41 9.35 -12.66 -3.29
C LEU A 41 10.09 -11.32 -3.25
N GLY A 42 9.96 -10.57 -4.34
CA GLY A 42 10.43 -9.20 -4.44
C GLY A 42 9.44 -8.16 -3.87
N PRO A 43 9.86 -6.90 -3.76
CA PRO A 43 8.97 -5.81 -3.38
C PRO A 43 7.89 -5.58 -4.43
N ASN A 44 6.66 -5.28 -3.98
CA ASN A 44 5.52 -4.99 -4.86
C ASN A 44 5.13 -3.49 -4.91
N ARG A 45 5.43 -2.74 -3.85
CA ARG A 45 5.13 -1.30 -3.81
C ARG A 45 6.18 -0.53 -4.60
N VAL A 46 5.75 0.43 -5.43
CA VAL A 46 6.64 1.28 -6.24
C VAL A 46 7.76 1.90 -5.40
N SER A 47 7.43 2.50 -4.24
CA SER A 47 8.44 3.12 -3.38
C SER A 47 9.52 2.16 -2.85
N ARG A 48 9.21 0.86 -2.72
CA ARG A 48 10.18 -0.16 -2.31
C ARG A 48 11.01 -0.63 -3.50
N ILE A 49 10.43 -0.70 -4.69
CA ILE A 49 11.15 -1.04 -5.93
C ILE A 49 12.16 0.05 -6.24
N CYS A 50 11.76 1.33 -6.22
CA CYS A 50 12.67 2.46 -6.44
C CYS A 50 13.84 2.48 -5.44
N LYS A 51 13.59 2.18 -4.16
CA LYS A 51 14.64 2.09 -3.14
C LYS A 51 15.63 0.94 -3.38
N LEU A 52 15.14 -0.21 -3.85
CA LEU A 52 15.97 -1.39 -4.05
C LEU A 52 16.96 -1.18 -5.21
N PHE A 53 16.49 -0.55 -6.28
CA PHE A 53 17.28 -0.34 -7.50
C PHE A 53 17.87 1.08 -7.61
N SER A 54 17.70 1.92 -6.59
CA SER A 54 18.12 3.34 -6.58
C SER A 54 17.65 4.14 -7.80
N ILE A 55 16.39 3.92 -8.21
CA ILE A 55 15.77 4.52 -9.40
C ILE A 55 15.13 5.87 -9.05
N SER A 56 15.12 6.80 -10.00
CA SER A 56 14.41 8.08 -9.89
C SER A 56 12.87 7.89 -9.96
N LYS A 57 12.10 8.96 -9.76
CA LYS A 57 10.63 8.89 -9.80
C LYS A 57 10.10 8.94 -11.23
N GLU A 58 10.92 9.45 -12.15
CA GLU A 58 10.62 9.71 -13.54
C GLU A 58 10.67 8.42 -14.38
N ASP A 59 11.45 7.44 -13.92
CA ASP A 59 11.66 6.19 -14.63
C ASP A 59 10.47 5.22 -14.54
N HIS A 60 10.34 4.36 -15.55
CA HIS A 60 9.29 3.35 -15.62
C HIS A 60 9.57 2.12 -14.73
N VAL A 61 8.89 2.07 -13.58
CA VAL A 61 9.04 1.02 -12.56
C VAL A 61 8.76 -0.41 -13.08
N HIS A 62 7.91 -0.58 -14.09
CA HIS A 62 7.55 -1.89 -14.65
C HIS A 62 8.73 -2.66 -15.25
N GLN A 63 9.78 -1.97 -15.69
CA GLN A 63 10.96 -2.63 -16.25
C GLN A 63 11.81 -3.30 -15.17
N TYR A 64 11.70 -2.83 -13.93
CA TYR A 64 12.52 -3.26 -12.79
C TYR A 64 11.76 -4.21 -11.85
N GLY A 65 10.59 -4.70 -12.25
CA GLY A 65 9.83 -5.67 -11.46
C GLY A 65 10.57 -7.01 -11.37
N ILE A 66 10.78 -7.51 -10.14
CA ILE A 66 11.42 -8.82 -9.94
C ILE A 66 10.48 -9.92 -10.43
N ARG A 67 10.93 -10.69 -11.42
CA ARG A 67 10.19 -11.79 -12.03
C ARG A 67 10.57 -13.14 -11.41
N LYS A 68 9.55 -13.91 -11.05
CA LYS A 68 9.71 -15.29 -10.58
C LYS A 68 9.59 -16.27 -11.74
N PRO A 69 10.62 -17.10 -12.01
CA PRO A 69 10.49 -18.20 -12.95
C PRO A 69 9.57 -19.30 -12.36
N LEU A 70 8.67 -19.83 -13.19
CA LEU A 70 7.78 -20.93 -12.89
C LEU A 70 8.05 -22.05 -13.90
N ASN A 71 8.89 -22.99 -13.49
CA ASN A 71 9.19 -24.20 -14.24
C ASN A 71 8.39 -25.34 -13.59
N LYS A 72 7.28 -25.74 -14.23
CA LYS A 72 6.48 -26.88 -13.81
C LYS A 72 6.59 -27.95 -14.89
N GLU A 73 6.75 -29.21 -14.49
CA GLU A 73 6.79 -30.35 -15.40
C GLU A 73 5.53 -30.38 -16.28
N GLY A 74 5.73 -30.63 -17.58
CA GLY A 74 4.65 -30.66 -18.58
C GLY A 74 4.08 -29.29 -18.99
N LYS A 75 4.61 -28.17 -18.47
CA LYS A 75 4.20 -26.81 -18.88
C LYS A 75 5.40 -26.02 -19.40
N LYS A 76 5.17 -25.21 -20.43
CA LYS A 76 6.19 -24.28 -20.92
C LYS A 76 6.69 -23.38 -19.77
N PRO A 77 8.00 -23.11 -19.67
CA PRO A 77 8.53 -22.22 -18.66
C PRO A 77 7.86 -20.84 -18.79
N ARG A 78 7.39 -20.30 -17.67
CA ARG A 78 6.73 -18.98 -17.62
C ARG A 78 7.33 -18.14 -16.51
N THR A 79 7.39 -16.84 -16.71
CA THR A 79 7.75 -15.90 -15.65
C THR A 79 6.49 -15.20 -15.15
N LYS A 80 6.45 -14.91 -13.84
CA LYS A 80 5.40 -14.09 -13.24
C LYS A 80 5.99 -12.92 -12.49
N GLU A 81 5.33 -11.78 -12.62
CA GLU A 81 5.67 -10.53 -11.95
C GLU A 81 4.50 -10.09 -11.07
N PRO A 82 4.74 -9.55 -9.87
CA PRO A 82 3.68 -8.95 -9.07
C PRO A 82 3.19 -7.64 -9.70
N LYS A 83 1.88 -7.37 -9.63
CA LYS A 83 1.30 -6.09 -10.08
C LYS A 83 1.75 -4.97 -9.16
N ALA A 84 2.61 -4.08 -9.66
CA ALA A 84 3.10 -2.91 -8.95
C ALA A 84 1.97 -2.11 -8.28
N GLN A 85 2.08 -1.93 -6.97
CA GLN A 85 1.13 -1.17 -6.16
C GLN A 85 1.57 0.28 -6.01
N CYS A 86 0.59 1.19 -5.91
CA CYS A 86 0.81 2.64 -5.76
C CYS A 86 1.53 3.30 -6.95
N LEU A 87 1.40 2.72 -8.15
CA LEU A 87 1.83 3.36 -9.38
C LEU A 87 0.85 4.49 -9.77
N ILE A 88 1.40 5.62 -10.18
CA ILE A 88 0.61 6.73 -10.74
C ILE A 88 0.22 6.32 -12.17
N THR A 89 -1.06 6.00 -12.37
CA THR A 89 -1.62 5.64 -13.68
C THR A 89 -2.56 6.74 -14.19
N PRO A 90 -2.81 6.84 -15.51
CA PRO A 90 -3.75 7.82 -16.06
C PRO A 90 -5.14 7.71 -15.43
N HIS A 91 -5.56 6.49 -15.06
CA HIS A 91 -6.80 6.25 -14.34
C HIS A 91 -6.80 6.92 -12.95
N VAL A 92 -5.72 6.82 -12.18
CA VAL A 92 -5.61 7.50 -10.87
C VAL A 92 -5.68 9.02 -11.02
N LEU A 93 -5.04 9.57 -12.06
CA LEU A 93 -5.11 11.00 -12.38
C LEU A 93 -6.54 11.40 -12.76
N GLN A 94 -7.21 10.63 -13.62
CA GLN A 94 -8.60 10.87 -14.02
C GLN A 94 -9.55 10.86 -12.82
N HIS A 95 -9.42 9.89 -11.90
CA HIS A 95 -10.19 9.86 -10.66
C HIS A 95 -9.97 11.13 -9.84
N LYS A 96 -8.72 11.56 -9.67
CA LYS A 96 -8.39 12.80 -8.94
C LYS A 96 -9.01 14.05 -9.61
N HIS A 97 -8.95 14.14 -10.94
CA HIS A 97 -9.59 15.21 -11.68
C HIS A 97 -11.11 15.19 -11.49
N TYR A 98 -11.74 14.02 -11.58
CA TYR A 98 -13.17 13.85 -11.37
C TYR A 98 -13.63 14.26 -9.96
N TYR A 99 -12.92 13.86 -8.91
CA TYR A 99 -13.23 14.33 -7.54
C TYR A 99 -13.15 15.85 -7.43
N THR A 100 -12.17 16.46 -8.10
CA THR A 100 -11.99 17.91 -8.11
C THR A 100 -13.12 18.61 -8.87
N THR A 101 -13.57 18.07 -10.01
CA THR A 101 -14.69 18.64 -10.78
C THR A 101 -16.01 18.53 -10.02
N LEU A 102 -16.29 17.39 -9.39
CA LEU A 102 -17.47 17.21 -8.54
C LEU A 102 -17.50 18.22 -7.40
N LYS A 103 -16.37 18.42 -6.70
CA LYS A 103 -16.27 19.39 -5.61
C LYS A 103 -16.55 20.82 -6.10
N LYS A 104 -16.04 21.20 -7.28
CA LYS A 104 -16.32 22.50 -7.91
C LYS A 104 -17.80 22.65 -8.26
N GLN A 105 -18.42 21.63 -8.85
CA GLN A 105 -19.83 21.63 -9.21
C GLN A 105 -20.73 21.76 -7.97
N HIS A 106 -20.43 21.01 -6.91
CA HIS A 106 -21.18 21.09 -5.66
C HIS A 106 -21.08 22.48 -5.02
N ASN A 107 -19.88 23.06 -4.96
CA ASN A 107 -19.69 24.42 -4.45
C ASN A 107 -20.45 25.46 -5.28
N LYS A 108 -20.44 25.33 -6.62
CA LYS A 108 -21.20 26.22 -7.52
C LYS A 108 -22.69 26.13 -7.25
N LYS A 109 -23.24 24.90 -7.16
CA LYS A 109 -24.65 24.65 -6.86
C LYS A 109 -25.06 25.25 -5.52
N ASN A 110 -24.29 24.98 -4.46
CA ASN A 110 -24.58 25.51 -3.12
C ASN A 110 -24.56 27.05 -3.09
N LYS A 111 -23.61 27.68 -3.81
CA LYS A 111 -23.55 29.14 -3.93
C LYS A 111 -24.77 29.72 -4.64
N GLU A 112 -25.20 29.09 -5.74
CA GLU A 112 -26.40 29.51 -6.49
C GLU A 112 -27.68 29.32 -5.68
N GLU A 113 -27.83 28.19 -4.97
CA GLU A 113 -28.97 27.91 -4.10
C GLU A 113 -29.04 28.86 -2.91
N ALA A 114 -27.90 29.14 -2.25
CA ALA A 114 -27.82 30.09 -1.17
C ALA A 114 -28.19 31.51 -1.62
N ALA A 115 -27.73 31.93 -2.80
CA ALA A 115 -28.10 33.22 -3.40
C ALA A 115 -29.61 33.31 -3.67
N LYS A 116 -30.21 32.26 -4.26
CA LYS A 116 -31.66 32.19 -4.51
C LYS A 116 -32.48 32.20 -3.21
N LEU A 117 -32.00 31.55 -2.15
CA LEU A 117 -32.67 31.56 -0.85
C LEU A 117 -32.59 32.95 -0.19
N LEU A 118 -31.44 33.60 -0.27
CA LEU A 118 -31.22 34.97 0.23
C LEU A 118 -32.16 35.97 -0.45
N THR A 119 -32.26 35.96 -1.78
CA THR A 119 -33.15 36.87 -2.50
C THR A 119 -34.62 36.65 -2.12
N LYS A 120 -35.07 35.39 -1.99
CA LYS A 120 -36.42 35.07 -1.51
C LYS A 120 -36.69 35.61 -0.09
N ARG A 121 -35.72 35.42 0.83
CA ARG A 121 -35.84 35.93 2.22
C ARG A 121 -35.90 37.46 2.24
N MET A 122 -35.01 38.13 1.52
CA MET A 122 -34.99 39.60 1.44
C MET A 122 -36.30 40.18 0.87
N LYS A 123 -36.87 39.55 -0.17
CA LYS A 123 -38.16 39.96 -0.74
C LYS A 123 -39.29 39.82 0.29
N LYS A 124 -39.38 38.67 0.96
CA LYS A 124 -40.40 38.41 2.00
C LYS A 124 -40.31 39.40 3.17
N THR A 125 -39.09 39.73 3.63
CA THR A 125 -38.91 40.72 4.70
C THR A 125 -39.35 42.12 4.24
N LYS A 126 -39.03 42.52 3.01
CA LYS A 126 -39.49 43.81 2.45
C LYS A 126 -41.00 43.91 2.32
N GLU A 127 -41.68 42.84 1.91
CA GLU A 127 -43.14 42.79 1.81
C GLU A 127 -43.78 42.94 3.20
N LYS A 128 -43.28 42.22 4.21
CA LYS A 128 -43.74 42.34 5.60
C LYS A 128 -43.54 43.71 6.24
N CYS A 129 -42.52 44.48 5.83
CA CYS A 129 -42.31 45.85 6.34
C CYS A 129 -43.19 46.89 5.63
N ARG A 130 -43.83 46.52 4.50
CA ARG A 130 -44.74 47.40 3.77
C ARG A 130 -46.20 47.22 4.21
N GLU A 131 -46.54 46.03 4.69
CA GLU A 131 -47.74 45.79 5.51
C GLU A 131 -47.61 46.50 6.87
#